data_AF-A0A6I7XWA7-F1
#
_entry.id   AF-A0A6I7XWA7-F1
#
_cell.length_a   1.000
_cell.length_b   1.000
_cell.length_c   1.000
_cell.angle_alpha   90.00
_cell.angle_beta   90.00
_cell.angle_gamma   90.00
#
_symmetry.space_group_name_H-M   'P 1'
#
loop_
_entity.id
_entity.type
_entity.pdbx_description
1 polymer ?
#
loop_
_entity_poly.entity_id
_entity_poly.type
_entity_poly.pdbx_seq_one_letter_code
_entity_poly.pdbx_strand_id
1 'polypeptide(L)'
;MDTFAHRLDAGWKWWDAAIEEAQEGRWIRDAVERQVIVDISAATNPLHGGRAAPFTEDSWHVRLGRIENWAGVLRLAARAGGWVLQPVVGRNPPPHSGMAELLSGIYAIAEQGEIWMGRLLKGELPPENQIAKAEAFFTGPGSIEDLELFFYD
;
A
#
# COMPACT_ATOMS: atom_id res chain seq x y z
N MET A 1 19.80 10.61 -2.08
CA MET A 1 19.57 10.82 -0.63
C MET A 1 18.15 10.37 -0.35
N ASP A 2 17.98 9.54 0.69
CA ASP A 2 17.07 8.37 0.73
C ASP A 2 15.59 8.64 0.33
N THR A 3 15.25 8.39 -0.94
CA THR A 3 13.92 8.67 -1.53
C THR A 3 12.83 7.74 -1.00
N PHE A 4 13.20 6.51 -0.61
CA PHE A 4 12.23 5.55 -0.11
C PHE A 4 11.77 5.89 1.30
N ALA A 5 12.68 6.36 2.18
CA ALA A 5 12.31 6.75 3.54
C ALA A 5 11.23 7.84 3.55
N HIS A 6 11.36 8.87 2.72
CA HIS A 6 10.33 9.91 2.57
C HIS A 6 9.02 9.38 1.97
N ARG A 7 9.10 8.37 1.09
CA ARG A 7 7.94 7.74 0.46
C ARG A 7 7.17 6.87 1.45
N LEU A 8 7.89 6.13 2.29
CA LEU A 8 7.32 5.33 3.37
C LEU A 8 6.67 6.22 4.44
N ASP A 9 7.36 7.28 4.87
CA ASP A 9 6.83 8.25 5.84
C ASP A 9 5.56 8.94 5.31
N ALA A 10 5.60 9.44 4.08
CA ALA A 10 4.43 10.06 3.46
C ALA A 10 3.28 9.07 3.25
N GLY A 11 3.58 7.82 2.87
CA GLY A 11 2.57 6.78 2.70
C GLY A 11 1.84 6.45 4.00
N TRP A 12 2.58 6.26 5.10
CA TRP A 12 1.99 6.10 6.43
C TRP A 12 1.15 7.29 6.82
N LYS A 13 1.67 8.52 6.67
CA LYS A 13 0.94 9.73 7.02
C LYS A 13 -0.41 9.86 6.31
N TRP A 14 -0.47 9.51 5.04
CA TRP A 14 -1.70 9.55 4.25
C TRP A 14 -2.66 8.41 4.60
N TRP A 15 -2.12 7.22 4.90
CA TRP A 15 -2.90 6.10 5.41
C TRP A 15 -3.52 6.44 6.77
N ASP A 16 -2.70 6.88 7.73
CA ASP A 16 -3.13 7.27 9.08
C ASP A 16 -4.25 8.31 9.03
N ALA A 17 -4.10 9.35 8.20
CA ALA A 17 -5.11 10.39 8.07
C ALA A 17 -6.46 9.85 7.56
N ALA A 18 -6.45 8.93 6.60
CA ALA A 18 -7.69 8.34 6.11
C ALA A 18 -8.32 7.38 7.15
N ILE A 19 -7.50 6.62 7.87
CA ILE A 19 -7.96 5.75 8.96
C ILE A 19 -8.55 6.56 10.12
N GLU A 20 -7.92 7.68 10.49
CA GLU A 20 -8.42 8.61 11.52
C GLU A 20 -9.80 9.18 11.13
N GLU A 21 -9.97 9.66 9.89
CA GLU A 21 -11.28 10.12 9.40
C GLU A 21 -12.36 9.01 9.45
N ALA A 22 -11.98 7.77 9.16
CA ALA A 22 -12.89 6.62 9.23
C ALA A 22 -13.28 6.27 10.68
N GLN A 23 -12.31 6.25 11.60
CA GLN A 23 -12.51 5.93 13.02
C GLN A 23 -13.30 7.01 13.77
N GLU A 24 -13.09 8.28 13.41
CA GLU A 24 -13.81 9.40 14.00
C GLU A 24 -15.18 9.65 13.32
N GLY A 25 -15.59 8.76 12.40
CA GLY A 25 -16.90 8.78 11.75
C GLY A 25 -17.11 9.92 10.77
N ARG A 26 -16.05 10.64 10.38
CA ARG A 26 -16.10 11.74 9.41
C ARG A 26 -16.09 11.26 7.97
N TRP A 27 -15.44 10.14 7.71
CA TRP A 27 -15.54 9.41 6.45
C TRP A 27 -16.38 8.15 6.63
N ILE A 28 -17.65 8.26 6.22
CA ILE A 28 -18.58 7.13 6.15
C ILE A 28 -18.42 6.48 4.79
N ARG A 29 -17.92 5.25 4.80
CA ARG A 29 -17.69 4.50 3.57
C ARG A 29 -19.02 4.11 2.93
N ASP A 30 -19.13 4.24 1.62
CA ASP A 30 -20.30 3.75 0.87
C ASP A 30 -20.17 2.25 0.53
N ALA A 31 -21.13 1.71 -0.23
CA ALA A 31 -21.10 0.29 -0.62
C ALA A 31 -19.97 -0.03 -1.62
N VAL A 32 -19.59 0.94 -2.47
CA VAL A 32 -18.52 0.78 -3.46
C VAL A 32 -17.18 0.78 -2.76
N GLU A 33 -16.93 1.73 -1.86
CA GLU A 33 -15.70 1.83 -1.08
C GLU A 33 -15.46 0.55 -0.27
N ARG A 34 -16.50 0.03 0.41
CA ARG A 34 -16.41 -1.24 1.15
C ARG A 34 -16.07 -2.41 0.23
N GLN A 35 -16.75 -2.55 -0.91
CA GLN A 35 -16.49 -3.64 -1.84
C GLN A 35 -15.07 -3.58 -2.41
N VAL A 36 -14.58 -2.38 -2.74
CA VAL A 36 -13.22 -2.20 -3.25
C VAL A 36 -12.18 -2.63 -2.22
N ILE A 37 -12.39 -2.36 -0.93
CA ILE A 37 -11.47 -2.85 0.12
C ILE A 37 -11.40 -4.38 0.12
N VAL A 38 -12.53 -5.06 0.08
CA VAL A 38 -12.59 -6.52 -0.02
C VAL A 38 -11.86 -7.02 -1.25
N ASP A 39 -12.09 -6.39 -2.40
CA ASP A 39 -11.47 -6.78 -3.67
C ASP A 39 -9.95 -6.58 -3.65
N ILE A 40 -9.46 -5.50 -3.05
CA ILE A 40 -8.03 -5.24 -2.85
C ILE A 40 -7.42 -6.35 -1.98
N SER A 41 -8.00 -6.61 -0.81
CA SER A 41 -7.53 -7.63 0.12
C SER A 41 -7.51 -9.01 -0.50
N ALA A 42 -8.56 -9.39 -1.22
CA ALA A 42 -8.64 -10.67 -1.93
C ALA A 42 -7.58 -10.80 -3.03
N ALA A 43 -7.22 -9.70 -3.70
CA ALA A 43 -6.22 -9.69 -4.77
C ALA A 43 -4.77 -9.71 -4.24
N THR A 44 -4.53 -9.37 -2.98
CA THR A 44 -3.17 -9.19 -2.44
C THR A 44 -2.79 -10.22 -1.37
N ASN A 45 -3.72 -10.60 -0.49
CA ASN A 45 -3.50 -11.52 0.64
C ASN A 45 -2.98 -12.93 0.22
N PRO A 46 -3.50 -13.59 -0.84
CA PRO A 46 -3.03 -14.91 -1.25
C PRO A 46 -1.53 -14.96 -1.60
N LEU A 47 -0.93 -13.82 -1.93
CA LEU A 47 0.46 -13.76 -2.32
C LEU A 47 1.43 -13.91 -1.15
N HIS A 48 0.99 -13.65 0.09
CA HIS A 48 1.86 -13.57 1.26
C HIS A 48 1.83 -14.87 2.08
N GLY A 49 0.81 -15.71 1.86
CA GLY A 49 0.75 -17.09 2.34
C GLY A 49 0.70 -17.22 3.87
N GLY A 50 0.26 -16.16 4.57
CA GLY A 50 0.16 -16.11 6.03
C GLY A 50 1.50 -16.12 6.78
N ARG A 51 2.63 -15.92 6.09
CA ARG A 51 3.94 -15.75 6.73
C ARG A 51 4.12 -14.30 7.15
N ALA A 52 4.79 -14.08 8.28
CA ALA A 52 5.18 -12.74 8.69
C ALA A 52 6.37 -12.23 7.86
N ALA A 53 6.32 -10.97 7.45
CA ALA A 53 7.47 -10.26 6.92
C ALA A 53 8.59 -10.13 7.99
N PRO A 54 9.87 -9.99 7.57
CA PRO A 54 10.34 -9.96 6.19
C PRO A 54 10.51 -11.35 5.57
N PHE A 55 10.30 -11.46 4.25
CA PHE A 55 10.32 -12.72 3.51
C PHE A 55 11.73 -13.11 3.03
N THR A 56 12.73 -13.08 3.92
CA THR A 56 14.15 -13.22 3.58
C THR A 56 14.52 -14.56 2.92
N GLU A 57 13.69 -15.59 3.09
CA GLU A 57 13.88 -16.92 2.49
C GLU A 57 13.48 -16.98 1.00
N ASP A 58 12.69 -16.00 0.53
CA ASP A 58 12.20 -15.96 -0.83
C ASP A 58 13.17 -15.24 -1.77
N SER A 59 13.17 -15.64 -3.04
CA SER A 59 13.95 -14.94 -4.07
C SER A 59 13.51 -13.48 -4.25
N TRP A 60 14.43 -12.61 -4.70
CA TRP A 60 14.12 -11.21 -4.97
C TRP A 60 12.94 -11.00 -5.91
N HIS A 61 12.80 -11.86 -6.93
CA HIS A 61 11.67 -11.80 -7.87
C HIS A 61 10.33 -12.02 -7.17
N VAL A 62 10.27 -12.94 -6.20
CA VAL A 62 9.04 -13.22 -5.44
C VAL A 62 8.73 -12.08 -4.48
N ARG A 63 9.74 -11.61 -3.72
CA ARG A 63 9.58 -10.52 -2.75
C ARG A 63 9.10 -9.23 -3.43
N LEU A 64 9.74 -8.85 -4.53
CA LEU A 64 9.36 -7.66 -5.30
C LEU A 64 8.05 -7.85 -6.07
N GLY A 65 7.79 -9.05 -6.60
CA GLY A 65 6.53 -9.39 -7.27
C GLY A 65 5.31 -9.19 -6.38
N ARG A 66 5.44 -9.52 -5.08
CA ARG A 66 4.40 -9.26 -4.08
C ARG A 66 4.13 -7.77 -3.89
N ILE A 67 5.19 -6.97 -3.76
CA ILE A 67 5.07 -5.52 -3.55
C ILE A 67 4.50 -4.83 -4.80
N GLU A 68 5.00 -5.16 -5.99
CA GLU A 68 4.53 -4.51 -7.23
C GLU A 68 3.10 -4.90 -7.60
N ASN A 69 2.63 -6.10 -7.20
CA ASN A 69 1.24 -6.51 -7.42
C ASN A 69 0.25 -5.51 -6.81
N TRP A 70 0.58 -4.96 -5.63
CA TRP A 70 -0.22 -3.91 -5.00
C TRP A 70 -0.38 -2.70 -5.93
N ALA A 71 0.64 -2.30 -6.69
CA ALA A 71 0.56 -1.14 -7.58
C ALA A 71 -0.47 -1.36 -8.69
N GLY A 72 -0.50 -2.56 -9.28
CA GLY A 72 -1.50 -2.96 -10.27
C GLY A 72 -2.92 -2.96 -9.69
N VAL A 73 -3.11 -3.61 -8.54
CA VAL A 73 -4.40 -3.71 -7.84
C VAL A 73 -4.94 -2.32 -7.48
N LEU A 74 -4.10 -1.44 -6.91
CA LEU A 74 -4.51 -0.11 -6.49
C LEU A 74 -4.87 0.81 -7.66
N ARG A 75 -4.19 0.70 -8.81
CA ARG A 75 -4.59 1.43 -10.02
C ARG A 75 -5.95 0.98 -10.54
N LEU A 76 -6.22 -0.33 -10.51
CA LEU A 76 -7.52 -0.88 -10.91
C LEU A 76 -8.63 -0.44 -9.95
N ALA A 77 -8.39 -0.51 -8.65
CA ALA A 77 -9.29 -0.04 -7.61
C ALA A 77 -9.60 1.46 -7.77
N ALA A 78 -8.56 2.29 -7.90
CA ALA A 78 -8.69 3.73 -8.14
C ALA A 78 -9.56 4.02 -9.37
N ARG A 79 -9.30 3.32 -10.48
CA ARG A 79 -10.07 3.47 -11.72
C ARG A 79 -11.53 3.02 -11.56
N ALA A 80 -11.77 1.91 -10.86
CA ALA A 80 -13.11 1.36 -10.67
C ALA A 80 -14.00 2.29 -9.84
N GLY A 81 -13.46 2.93 -8.80
CA GLY A 81 -14.19 3.91 -7.98
C GLY A 81 -14.08 5.37 -8.43
N GLY A 82 -13.42 5.65 -9.55
CA GLY A 82 -13.26 7.01 -10.06
C GLY A 82 -12.35 7.91 -9.22
N TRP A 83 -11.47 7.32 -8.40
CA TRP A 83 -10.49 8.04 -7.58
C TRP A 83 -9.20 8.31 -8.35
N VAL A 84 -8.61 9.49 -8.11
CA VAL A 84 -7.34 9.88 -8.72
C VAL A 84 -6.22 9.67 -7.73
N LEU A 85 -5.29 8.75 -8.03
CA LEU A 85 -4.09 8.53 -7.23
C LEU A 85 -3.19 9.77 -7.30
N GLN A 86 -2.80 10.29 -6.14
CA GLN A 86 -2.01 11.50 -6.01
C GLN A 86 -0.57 11.20 -5.57
N PRO A 87 0.41 12.02 -5.99
CA PRO A 87 1.74 11.94 -5.43
C PRO A 87 1.74 12.43 -3.98
N VAL A 88 2.19 11.59 -3.05
CA VAL A 88 2.17 11.89 -1.60
C VAL A 88 3.49 12.48 -1.07
N VAL A 89 4.61 12.21 -1.74
CA VAL A 89 5.94 12.64 -1.27
C VAL A 89 6.04 14.16 -1.26
N GLY A 90 6.40 14.72 -0.10
CA GLY A 90 6.50 16.17 0.10
C GLY A 90 5.15 16.89 0.21
N ARG A 91 4.05 16.14 0.38
CA ARG A 91 2.70 16.68 0.56
C ARG A 91 2.06 16.17 1.84
N ASN A 92 1.26 17.03 2.47
CA ASN A 92 0.41 16.62 3.57
C ASN A 92 -0.91 16.06 3.04
N PRO A 93 -1.49 15.06 3.72
CA PRO A 93 -2.85 14.63 3.41
C PRO A 93 -3.83 15.80 3.62
N PRO A 94 -4.91 15.89 2.83
CA PRO A 94 -5.94 16.90 3.00
C PRO A 94 -6.76 16.67 4.28
N PRO A 95 -7.38 17.72 4.84
CA PRO A 95 -8.14 17.66 6.10
C PRO A 95 -9.46 16.85 6.04
N HIS A 96 -9.77 16.21 4.92
CA HIS A 96 -10.90 15.31 4.72
C HIS A 96 -10.43 14.13 3.86
N SER A 97 -9.57 13.29 4.43
CA SER A 97 -8.97 12.15 3.73
C SER A 97 -9.99 11.02 3.59
N GLY A 98 -10.19 10.54 2.36
CA GLY A 98 -11.08 9.42 2.07
C GLY A 98 -10.38 8.35 1.24
N MET A 99 -11.14 7.66 0.39
CA MET A 99 -10.64 6.54 -0.40
C MET A 99 -9.48 6.93 -1.32
N ALA A 100 -9.54 8.11 -1.95
CA ALA A 100 -8.47 8.57 -2.83
C ALA A 100 -7.14 8.76 -2.08
N GLU A 101 -7.20 9.36 -0.89
CA GLU A 101 -6.03 9.61 -0.04
C GLU A 101 -5.46 8.30 0.51
N LEU A 102 -6.33 7.40 0.99
CA LEU A 102 -5.94 6.07 1.44
C LEU A 102 -5.19 5.31 0.34
N LEU A 103 -5.80 5.19 -0.85
CA LEU A 103 -5.18 4.49 -1.97
C LEU A 103 -3.89 5.17 -2.43
N SER A 104 -3.81 6.51 -2.38
CA SER A 104 -2.60 7.25 -2.74
C SER A 104 -1.45 6.98 -1.78
N GLY A 105 -1.73 6.93 -0.47
CA GLY A 105 -0.75 6.60 0.56
C GLY A 105 -0.16 5.21 0.34
N ILE A 106 -1.02 4.21 0.12
CA ILE A 106 -0.61 2.83 -0.13
C ILE A 106 0.15 2.70 -1.46
N TYR A 107 -0.37 3.31 -2.52
CA TYR A 107 0.20 3.23 -3.87
C TYR A 107 1.62 3.79 -3.93
N ALA A 108 1.94 4.79 -3.11
CA ALA A 108 3.28 5.37 -3.05
C ALA A 108 4.34 4.31 -2.72
N ILE A 109 4.10 3.40 -1.77
CA ILE A 109 5.01 2.30 -1.44
C ILE A 109 4.97 1.25 -2.56
N ALA A 110 3.79 0.91 -3.06
CA ALA A 110 3.63 -0.13 -4.07
C ALA A 110 4.38 0.18 -5.38
N GLU A 111 4.30 1.43 -5.84
CA GLU A 111 5.02 1.91 -7.03
C GLU A 111 6.55 1.83 -6.86
N GLN A 112 7.05 1.91 -5.62
CA GLN A 112 8.48 1.69 -5.39
C GLN A 112 8.91 0.24 -5.71
N GLY A 113 8.00 -0.73 -5.52
CA GLY A 113 8.20 -2.13 -5.90
C GLY A 113 8.51 -2.28 -7.39
N GLU A 114 7.74 -1.60 -8.25
CA GLU A 114 7.96 -1.62 -9.70
C GLU A 114 9.31 -1.02 -10.10
N ILE A 115 9.74 0.05 -9.41
CA ILE A 115 11.05 0.67 -9.64
C ILE A 115 12.16 -0.32 -9.27
N TRP A 116 12.02 -1.03 -8.14
CA TRP A 116 12.99 -2.05 -7.73
C TRP A 116 12.99 -3.25 -8.67
N MET A 117 11.83 -3.72 -9.13
CA MET A 117 11.73 -4.81 -10.10
C MET A 117 12.43 -4.43 -11.41
N GLY A 118 12.17 -3.23 -11.92
CA GLY A 118 12.82 -2.72 -13.12
C GLY A 118 14.34 -2.60 -13.01
N ARG A 119 14.88 -2.39 -11.79
CA ARG A 119 16.32 -2.41 -11.50
C ARG A 119 16.87 -3.83 -11.37
N LEU A 120 16.14 -4.73 -10.70
CA LEU A 120 16.49 -6.15 -10.59
C LEU A 120 16.63 -6.79 -11.98
N LEU A 121 15.69 -6.51 -12.89
CA LEU A 121 15.74 -6.99 -14.28
C LEU A 121 16.94 -6.45 -15.07
N LYS A 122 17.58 -5.37 -14.61
CA LYS A 122 18.82 -4.82 -15.16
C LYS A 122 20.08 -5.35 -14.46
N GLY A 123 19.92 -6.27 -13.50
CA GLY A 123 21.02 -6.85 -12.73
C GLY A 123 21.43 -6.07 -11.48
N GLU A 124 20.68 -5.03 -11.09
CA GLU A 124 20.94 -4.28 -9.86
C GLU A 124 20.32 -5.00 -8.65
N LEU A 125 21.10 -5.21 -7.60
CA LEU A 125 20.59 -5.83 -6.37
C LEU A 125 19.64 -4.86 -5.64
N PRO A 126 18.45 -5.30 -5.24
CA PRO A 126 17.53 -4.45 -4.50
C PRO A 126 18.03 -4.11 -3.08
N PRO A 127 17.65 -2.95 -2.53
CA PRO A 127 18.01 -2.56 -1.16
C PRO A 127 17.20 -3.36 -0.13
N GLU A 128 17.81 -4.42 0.43
CA GLU A 128 17.14 -5.37 1.33
C GLU A 128 16.42 -4.71 2.53
N ASN A 129 17.07 -3.73 3.18
CA ASN A 129 16.49 -3.01 4.31
C ASN A 129 15.23 -2.21 3.93
N GLN A 130 15.15 -1.70 2.70
CA GLN A 130 13.98 -0.97 2.21
C GLN A 130 12.86 -1.93 1.82
N ILE A 131 13.20 -3.07 1.20
CA ILE A 131 12.23 -4.13 0.90
C ILE A 131 11.59 -4.65 2.19
N ALA A 132 12.39 -4.96 3.21
CA ALA A 132 11.86 -5.45 4.49
C ALA A 132 10.86 -4.46 5.12
N LYS A 133 11.12 -3.15 5.01
CA LYS A 133 10.19 -2.11 5.48
C LYS A 133 8.92 -2.02 4.63
N ALA A 134 9.02 -2.20 3.31
CA ALA A 134 7.84 -2.26 2.43
C ALA A 134 7.00 -3.52 2.71
N GLU A 135 7.64 -4.67 2.92
CA GLU A 135 6.94 -5.91 3.32
C GLU A 135 6.21 -5.70 4.65
N ALA A 136 6.85 -5.12 5.66
CA ALA A 136 6.19 -4.80 6.93
C ALA A 136 5.01 -3.81 6.76
N PHE A 137 5.10 -2.86 5.82
CA PHE A 137 4.01 -1.93 5.50
C PHE A 137 2.77 -2.64 4.93
N PHE A 138 2.96 -3.67 4.10
CA PHE A 138 1.85 -4.40 3.49
C PHE A 138 1.30 -5.54 4.34
N THR A 139 2.14 -6.19 5.16
CA THR A 139 1.82 -7.49 5.77
C THR A 139 2.09 -7.55 7.29
N GLY A 140 2.45 -6.43 7.91
CA GLY A 140 2.70 -6.36 9.36
C GLY A 140 1.41 -6.32 10.19
N PRO A 141 1.48 -6.43 11.52
CA PRO A 141 0.35 -6.13 12.38
C PRO A 141 -0.11 -4.67 12.25
N GLY A 142 -1.41 -4.43 12.09
CA GLY A 142 -1.97 -3.11 11.82
C GLY A 142 -1.69 -2.61 10.40
N SER A 143 -1.34 -3.51 9.49
CA SER A 143 -1.02 -3.17 8.10
C SER A 143 -2.25 -3.19 7.20
N ILE A 144 -2.02 -3.09 5.89
CA ILE A 144 -3.08 -3.12 4.89
C ILE A 144 -3.71 -4.51 4.75
N GLU A 145 -3.06 -5.59 5.15
CA GLU A 145 -3.77 -6.89 5.26
C GLU A 145 -4.89 -6.83 6.31
N ASP A 146 -4.76 -5.97 7.32
CA ASP A 146 -5.80 -5.71 8.32
C ASP A 146 -6.80 -4.64 7.84
N LEU A 147 -6.71 -4.16 6.60
CA LEU A 147 -7.54 -3.05 6.12
C LEU A 147 -9.04 -3.37 6.26
N GLU A 148 -9.46 -4.60 6.00
CA GLU A 148 -10.87 -5.00 6.21
C GLU A 148 -11.35 -4.77 7.65
N LEU A 149 -10.48 -4.96 8.66
CA LEU A 149 -10.83 -4.78 10.07
C LEU A 149 -11.15 -3.32 10.41
N PHE A 150 -10.64 -2.35 9.64
CA PHE A 150 -10.97 -0.93 9.80
C PHE A 150 -12.28 -0.54 9.07
N PHE A 151 -12.83 -1.44 8.25
CA PHE A 151 -13.94 -1.16 7.34
C PHE A 151 -15.22 -1.91 7.69
N TYR A 152 -15.17 -2.84 8.63
CA TYR A 152 -16.32 -3.50 9.24
C TYR A 152 -16.45 -3.11 10.71
N ASP A 153 -17.68 -2.73 11.11
CA ASP A 153 -18.05 -2.41 12.50
C ASP A 153 -18.27 -3.67 13.34
#